data_AF-A0A538DR58-F1
#
_entry.id   AF-A0A538DR58-F1
#
_cell.length_a   1.000
_cell.length_b   1.000
_cell.length_c   1.000
_cell.angle_alpha   90.00
_cell.angle_beta   90.00
_cell.angle_gamma   90.00
#
_symmetry.space_group_name_H-M   'P 1'
#
loop_
_entity.id
_entity.type
_entity.pdbx_description
1 polymer ?
#
loop_
_entity_poly.entity_id
_entity_poly.type
_entity_poly.pdbx_seq_one_letter_code
_entity_poly.pdbx_strand_id
1 'polypeptide(L)'
;MTDAFAAKMVEIQHRDAHERARREMWLAHHWPAHYERCVVVAGRHVCRRCLALYPLTLAVAFAAVGGLLLWPRRFDPELIWLLSIPGTIEYVAEQLGVVRYRARRQFVATALTAIPLGRGMSYEFDHRWSWYFWGPLLVFGTIWFGATIIGRRTQSRLRLQ
;
A
#
# COMPACT_ATOMS: atom_id res chain seq x y z
N MET A 1 35.53 -23.14 19.04
CA MET A 1 35.15 -23.34 17.62
C MET A 1 33.67 -23.02 17.35
N THR A 2 32.98 -22.35 18.26
CA THR A 2 31.53 -22.14 18.26
C THR A 2 31.13 -20.76 17.72
N ASP A 3 31.92 -19.73 18.02
CA ASP A 3 31.46 -18.35 17.84
C ASP A 3 31.63 -17.85 16.40
N ALA A 4 32.74 -18.22 15.74
CA ALA A 4 32.97 -17.89 14.33
C ALA A 4 31.98 -18.63 13.41
N PHE A 5 31.62 -19.87 13.74
CA PHE A 5 30.62 -20.63 12.99
C PHE A 5 29.21 -20.05 13.19
N ALA A 6 28.83 -19.73 14.43
CA ALA A 6 27.55 -19.07 14.72
C ALA A 6 27.42 -17.71 14.01
N ALA A 7 28.48 -16.89 14.04
CA ALA A 7 28.52 -15.62 13.32
C ALA A 7 28.33 -15.81 11.80
N LYS A 8 29.01 -16.82 11.21
CA LYS A 8 28.88 -17.12 9.79
C LYS A 8 27.47 -17.61 9.42
N MET A 9 26.85 -18.42 10.28
CA MET A 9 25.48 -18.88 10.09
C MET A 9 24.48 -17.72 10.10
N VAL A 10 24.63 -16.77 11.03
CA VAL A 10 23.78 -15.57 11.09
C VAL A 10 23.95 -14.71 9.82
N GLU A 11 25.18 -14.54 9.33
CA GLU A 11 25.46 -13.82 8.08
C GLU A 11 24.75 -14.47 6.88
N ILE A 12 24.86 -15.80 6.76
CA ILE A 12 24.20 -16.57 5.69
C ILE A 12 22.68 -16.43 5.79
N GLN A 13 22.11 -16.61 6.98
CA GLN A 13 20.66 -16.47 7.20
C GLN A 13 20.16 -15.07 6.82
N HIS A 14 20.92 -14.02 7.17
CA HIS A 14 20.57 -12.65 6.81
C HIS A 14 20.64 -12.43 5.30
N ARG A 15 21.68 -12.93 4.62
CA ARG A 15 21.81 -12.86 3.16
C ARG A 15 20.65 -13.57 2.46
N ASP A 16 20.34 -14.79 2.86
CA ASP A 16 19.26 -15.59 2.28
C ASP A 16 17.88 -14.95 2.50
N ALA A 17 17.67 -14.30 3.65
CA ALA A 17 16.47 -13.52 3.92
C ALA A 17 16.35 -12.30 3.00
N HIS A 18 17.44 -11.58 2.74
CA HIS A 18 17.48 -10.45 1.80
C HIS A 18 17.25 -10.88 0.34
N GLU A 19 17.82 -12.00 -0.09
CA GLU A 19 17.59 -12.54 -1.43
C GLU A 19 16.14 -12.98 -1.64
N ARG A 20 15.55 -13.65 -0.64
CA ARG A 20 14.11 -13.97 -0.64
C ARG A 20 13.27 -12.71 -0.72
N ALA A 21 13.56 -11.70 0.09
CA ALA A 21 12.86 -10.42 0.06
C ALA A 21 12.94 -9.71 -1.30
N ARG A 22 14.09 -9.77 -1.98
CA ARG A 22 14.23 -9.24 -3.35
C ARG A 22 13.30 -9.96 -4.32
N ARG A 23 13.22 -11.30 -4.26
CA ARG A 23 12.32 -12.10 -5.09
C ARG A 23 10.84 -11.85 -4.77
N GLU A 24 10.51 -11.55 -3.51
CA GLU A 24 9.15 -11.29 -3.05
C GLU A 24 8.77 -9.80 -3.04
N MET A 25 9.66 -8.90 -3.50
CA MET A 25 9.47 -7.46 -3.42
C MET A 25 8.20 -6.99 -4.15
N TRP A 26 7.82 -7.68 -5.23
CA TRP A 26 6.61 -7.42 -6.00
C TRP A 26 5.30 -7.76 -5.26
N LEU A 27 5.36 -8.58 -4.20
CA LEU A 27 4.21 -8.91 -3.33
C LEU A 27 4.28 -8.13 -2.03
N ALA A 28 5.42 -8.22 -1.34
CA ALA A 28 5.59 -7.70 0.00
C ALA A 28 5.73 -6.18 0.00
N HIS A 29 6.39 -5.58 -1.01
CA HIS A 29 6.77 -4.15 -1.04
C HIS A 29 7.53 -3.69 0.23
N HIS A 30 8.02 -4.64 1.02
CA HIS A 30 8.62 -4.45 2.33
C HIS A 30 9.87 -5.31 2.42
N TRP A 31 10.91 -4.77 3.05
CA TRP A 31 12.08 -5.55 3.46
C TRP A 31 11.76 -6.37 4.72
N PRO A 32 12.55 -7.41 5.06
CA PRO A 32 12.28 -8.29 6.20
C PRO A 32 12.03 -7.58 7.53
N ALA A 33 12.70 -6.45 7.75
CA ALA A 33 12.53 -5.60 8.94
C ALA A 33 11.13 -4.96 9.09
N HIS A 34 10.26 -5.10 8.07
CA HIS A 34 8.92 -4.52 8.03
C HIS A 34 7.82 -5.56 7.75
N TYR A 35 8.12 -6.86 7.93
CA TYR A 35 7.15 -7.93 7.67
C TYR A 35 5.96 -7.97 8.63
N GLU A 36 5.97 -7.19 9.73
CA GLU A 36 4.78 -6.95 10.56
C GLU A 36 3.61 -6.33 9.76
N ARG A 37 3.93 -5.69 8.63
CA ARG A 37 2.99 -5.07 7.69
C ARG A 37 2.46 -6.04 6.63
N CYS A 38 3.03 -7.24 6.57
CA CYS A 38 2.66 -8.29 5.63
C CYS A 38 1.70 -9.30 6.26
N VAL A 39 1.03 -10.08 5.42
CA VAL A 39 0.43 -11.37 5.78
C VAL A 39 1.12 -12.47 5.00
N VAL A 40 1.10 -13.70 5.50
CA VAL A 40 1.68 -14.85 4.80
C VAL A 40 0.57 -15.56 4.04
N VAL A 41 0.69 -15.63 2.71
CA VAL A 41 -0.25 -16.34 1.83
C VAL A 41 0.54 -17.37 1.03
N ALA A 42 0.18 -18.65 1.16
CA ALA A 42 0.89 -19.76 0.52
C ALA A 42 2.42 -19.71 0.73
N GLY A 43 2.86 -19.38 1.95
CA GLY A 43 4.27 -19.29 2.33
C GLY A 43 5.01 -18.03 1.87
N ARG A 44 4.33 -17.05 1.24
CA ARG A 44 4.94 -15.80 0.75
C ARG A 44 4.44 -14.58 1.52
N HIS A 45 5.29 -13.58 1.74
CA HIS A 45 4.88 -12.32 2.35
C HIS A 45 4.16 -11.44 1.33
N VAL A 46 2.92 -11.06 1.64
CA VAL A 46 2.08 -10.17 0.82
C VAL A 46 1.74 -8.92 1.62
N CYS A 47 1.91 -7.74 1.02
CA CYS A 47 1.55 -6.48 1.67
C CYS A 47 0.07 -6.49 2.07
N ARG A 48 -0.23 -6.24 3.35
CA ARG A 48 -1.60 -6.22 3.86
C ARG A 48 -2.44 -5.09 3.24
N ARG A 49 -1.80 -3.95 2.92
CA ARG A 49 -2.47 -2.82 2.24
C ARG A 49 -2.84 -3.21 0.81
N CYS A 50 -1.92 -3.77 0.03
CA CYS A 50 -2.21 -4.20 -1.34
C CYS A 50 -3.24 -5.33 -1.39
N LEU A 51 -3.15 -6.29 -0.48
CA LEU A 51 -4.11 -7.40 -0.38
C LEU A 51 -5.52 -6.92 -0.05
N ALA A 52 -5.69 -5.82 0.69
CA ALA A 52 -7.00 -5.22 0.90
C ALA A 52 -7.42 -4.31 -0.27
N LEU A 53 -6.52 -3.43 -0.71
CA LEU A 53 -6.82 -2.38 -1.68
C LEU A 53 -7.27 -2.95 -3.03
N TYR A 54 -6.50 -3.86 -3.63
CA TYR A 54 -6.77 -4.33 -4.99
C TYR A 54 -8.08 -5.11 -5.13
N PRO A 55 -8.37 -6.16 -4.33
CA PRO A 55 -9.63 -6.88 -4.48
C PRO A 55 -10.84 -6.01 -4.15
N LEU A 56 -10.77 -5.13 -3.14
CA LEU A 56 -11.86 -4.21 -2.84
C LEU A 56 -12.09 -3.20 -3.97
N THR A 57 -11.02 -2.66 -4.55
CA THR A 57 -11.07 -1.74 -5.70
C THR A 57 -11.74 -2.42 -6.89
N LEU A 58 -11.32 -3.65 -7.23
CA LEU A 58 -11.92 -4.41 -8.33
C LEU A 58 -13.39 -4.74 -8.05
N ALA A 59 -13.73 -5.17 -6.83
CA ALA A 59 -15.11 -5.44 -6.45
C ALA A 59 -16.01 -4.21 -6.64
N VAL A 60 -15.56 -3.03 -6.20
CA VAL A 60 -16.29 -1.77 -6.37
C VAL A 60 -16.37 -1.37 -7.84
N ALA A 61 -15.29 -1.52 -8.61
CA ALA A 61 -15.26 -1.20 -10.04
C ALA A 61 -16.26 -2.05 -10.83
N PHE A 62 -16.24 -3.38 -10.64
CA PHE A 62 -17.16 -4.29 -11.31
C PHE A 62 -18.61 -4.08 -10.87
N ALA A 63 -18.84 -3.82 -9.57
CA ALA A 63 -20.18 -3.47 -9.08
C ALA A 63 -20.71 -2.20 -9.78
N ALA A 64 -19.88 -1.16 -9.91
CA ALA A 64 -20.25 0.08 -10.56
C ALA A 64 -20.52 -0.08 -12.06
N VAL A 65 -19.70 -0.87 -12.78
CA VAL A 65 -19.95 -1.23 -14.19
C VAL A 65 -21.26 -2.01 -14.32
N GLY A 66 -21.55 -2.92 -13.38
CA GLY A 66 -22.82 -3.65 -13.29
C GLY A 66 -24.03 -2.81 -12.86
N GLY A 67 -23.86 -1.49 -12.67
CA GLY A 67 -24.93 -0.56 -12.31
C GLY A 67 -25.18 -0.38 -10.82
N LEU A 68 -24.46 -1.08 -9.94
CA LEU A 68 -24.54 -0.90 -8.49
C LEU A 68 -23.66 0.29 -8.06
N LEU A 69 -24.28 1.47 -7.98
CA LEU A 69 -23.60 2.69 -7.58
C LEU A 69 -23.73 2.89 -6.07
N LEU A 70 -22.59 3.02 -5.37
CA LEU A 70 -22.57 3.37 -3.94
C LEU A 70 -23.09 4.79 -3.69
N TRP A 71 -23.03 5.67 -4.70
CA TRP A 71 -23.62 6.99 -4.70
C TRP A 71 -23.97 7.46 -6.13
N PRO A 72 -24.85 8.48 -6.28
CA PRO A 72 -25.20 9.06 -7.57
C PRO A 72 -24.01 9.67 -8.31
N ARG A 73 -23.89 9.45 -9.63
CA ARG A 73 -22.75 9.91 -10.47
C ARG A 73 -22.42 11.41 -10.34
N ARG A 74 -23.42 12.26 -10.05
CA ARG A 74 -23.22 13.70 -9.84
C ARG A 74 -22.23 14.05 -8.73
N PHE A 75 -22.01 13.13 -7.77
CA PHE A 75 -21.08 13.32 -6.66
C PHE A 75 -19.71 12.65 -6.89
N ASP A 76 -19.47 12.08 -8.08
CA ASP A 76 -18.20 11.45 -8.40
C ASP A 76 -17.01 12.44 -8.31
N PRO A 77 -17.09 13.70 -8.79
CA PRO A 77 -16.00 14.66 -8.64
C PRO A 77 -15.60 14.91 -7.18
N GLU A 78 -16.55 15.00 -6.26
CA GLU A 78 -16.26 15.32 -4.87
C GLU A 78 -15.87 14.06 -4.08
N LEU A 79 -16.67 13.00 -4.17
CA LEU A 79 -16.49 11.81 -3.33
C LEU A 79 -15.27 10.99 -3.70
N ILE A 80 -14.87 10.96 -4.98
CA ILE A 80 -13.64 10.28 -5.39
C ILE A 80 -12.42 10.93 -4.71
N TRP A 81 -12.37 12.26 -4.67
CA TRP A 81 -11.28 12.99 -4.04
C TRP A 81 -11.36 12.91 -2.52
N LEU A 82 -12.52 13.21 -1.93
CA LEU A 82 -12.69 13.28 -0.47
C LEU A 82 -12.46 11.93 0.21
N LEU A 83 -12.97 10.83 -0.34
CA LEU A 83 -12.80 9.50 0.26
C LEU A 83 -11.37 8.96 0.13
N SER A 84 -10.55 9.54 -0.76
CA SER A 84 -9.12 9.20 -0.89
C SER A 84 -8.23 9.87 0.16
N ILE A 85 -8.72 10.95 0.79
CA ILE A 85 -7.97 11.73 1.78
C ILE A 85 -7.65 10.92 3.05
N PRO A 86 -8.60 10.20 3.69
CA PRO A 86 -8.30 9.44 4.91
C PRO A 86 -7.19 8.40 4.73
N GLY A 87 -7.17 7.65 3.63
CA GLY A 87 -6.09 6.71 3.34
C GLY A 87 -4.76 7.38 3.09
N THR A 88 -4.78 8.54 2.43
CA THR A 88 -3.58 9.35 2.22
C THR A 88 -3.00 9.84 3.53
N ILE A 89 -3.82 10.39 4.43
CA ILE A 89 -3.38 10.84 5.75
C ILE A 89 -2.80 9.67 6.55
N GLU A 90 -3.48 8.52 6.56
CA GLU A 90 -3.01 7.33 7.28
C GLU A 90 -1.65 6.85 6.75
N TYR A 91 -1.52 6.75 5.43
CA TYR A 91 -0.29 6.33 4.76
C TYR A 91 0.87 7.27 5.07
N VAL A 92 0.66 8.58 4.86
CA VAL A 92 1.68 9.62 5.04
C VAL A 92 2.12 9.68 6.49
N ALA A 93 1.18 9.70 7.44
CA ALA A 93 1.50 9.75 8.86
C ALA A 93 2.32 8.52 9.30
N GLU A 94 2.04 7.33 8.75
CA GLU A 94 2.82 6.12 9.03
C GLU A 94 4.22 6.18 8.39
N GLN A 95 4.34 6.61 7.13
CA GLN A 95 5.65 6.70 6.46
C GLN A 95 6.57 7.73 7.12
N LEU A 96 6.01 8.85 7.59
CA LEU A 96 6.76 9.89 8.29
C LEU A 96 7.03 9.53 9.78
N GLY A 97 6.51 8.41 10.28
CA GLY A 97 6.72 7.96 11.65
C GLY A 97 5.92 8.74 12.70
N VAL A 98 4.97 9.59 12.27
CA VAL A 98 4.06 10.35 13.17
C VAL A 98 3.13 9.39 13.92
N VAL A 99 2.68 8.33 13.25
CA VAL A 99 1.87 7.27 13.87
C VAL A 99 2.54 5.91 13.71
N ARG A 100 2.45 5.08 14.75
CA ARG A 100 2.90 3.68 14.69
C ARG A 100 1.93 2.84 13.86
N TYR A 101 2.48 1.84 13.18
CA TYR A 101 1.70 0.87 12.42
C TYR A 101 0.66 0.16 13.30
N ARG A 102 -0.58 0.09 12.80
CA ARG A 102 -1.67 -0.67 13.41
C ARG A 102 -2.56 -1.27 12.32
N ALA A 103 -2.56 -2.59 12.23
CA ALA A 103 -3.27 -3.36 11.21
C ALA A 103 -4.72 -2.93 10.96
N ARG A 104 -5.50 -2.76 12.04
CA ARG A 104 -6.93 -2.37 11.97
C ARG A 104 -7.11 -0.98 11.35
N ARG A 105 -6.29 -0.01 11.76
CA ARG A 105 -6.38 1.37 11.23
C ARG A 105 -5.99 1.39 9.75
N GLN A 106 -4.90 0.72 9.40
CA GLN A 106 -4.47 0.57 8.01
C GLN A 106 -5.58 -0.05 7.17
N PHE A 107 -6.19 -1.15 7.61
CA PHE A 107 -7.25 -1.82 6.87
C PHE A 107 -8.46 -0.90 6.64
N VAL A 108 -8.94 -0.22 7.69
CA VAL A 108 -10.08 0.70 7.57
C VAL A 108 -9.79 1.82 6.59
N ALA A 109 -8.64 2.49 6.72
CA ALA A 109 -8.26 3.58 5.83
C ALA A 109 -8.07 3.10 4.37
N THR A 110 -7.53 1.89 4.19
CA THR A 110 -7.35 1.25 2.88
C THR A 110 -8.68 0.89 2.25
N ALA A 111 -9.61 0.30 3.00
CA ALA A 111 -10.94 -0.06 2.52
C ALA A 111 -11.73 1.19 2.09
N LEU A 112 -11.65 2.28 2.88
CA LEU A 112 -12.24 3.57 2.51
C LEU A 112 -11.65 4.13 1.21
N THR A 113 -10.35 3.95 0.96
CA THR A 113 -9.68 4.42 -0.27
C THR A 113 -9.94 3.51 -1.47
N ALA A 114 -10.21 2.22 -1.24
CA ALA A 114 -10.54 1.28 -2.30
C ALA A 114 -11.86 1.65 -3.00
N ILE A 115 -12.80 2.24 -2.26
CA ILE A 115 -14.09 2.68 -2.75
C ILE A 115 -13.98 3.74 -3.87
N PRO A 116 -13.38 4.93 -3.64
CA PRO A 116 -13.21 5.93 -4.68
C PRO A 116 -12.26 5.48 -5.79
N LEU A 117 -11.24 4.68 -5.48
CA LEU A 117 -10.34 4.13 -6.50
C LEU A 117 -11.08 3.17 -7.42
N GLY A 118 -11.92 2.29 -6.88
CA GLY A 118 -12.77 1.37 -7.65
C GLY A 118 -13.78 2.14 -8.49
N ARG A 119 -14.37 3.20 -7.94
CA ARG A 119 -15.26 4.10 -8.67
C ARG A 119 -14.57 4.82 -9.83
N GLY A 120 -13.36 5.33 -9.62
CA GLY A 120 -12.54 5.87 -10.70
C GLY A 120 -12.23 4.81 -11.75
N MET A 121 -11.82 3.61 -11.32
CA MET A 121 -11.48 2.49 -12.21
C MET A 121 -12.66 2.04 -13.08
N SER A 122 -13.91 2.09 -12.58
CA SER A 122 -15.06 1.78 -13.45
C SER A 122 -15.18 2.74 -14.63
N TYR A 123 -14.82 4.01 -14.45
CA TYR A 123 -14.76 4.94 -15.58
C TYR A 123 -13.64 4.58 -16.57
N GLU A 124 -12.51 4.05 -16.11
CA GLU A 124 -11.42 3.62 -16.98
C GLU A 124 -11.78 2.36 -17.78
N PHE A 125 -12.61 1.47 -17.20
CA PHE A 125 -13.17 0.32 -17.91
C PHE A 125 -14.16 0.73 -19.01
N ASP A 126 -14.98 1.75 -18.76
CA ASP A 126 -15.93 2.27 -19.75
C ASP A 126 -15.24 3.17 -20.79
N HIS A 127 -14.34 4.05 -20.35
CA HIS A 127 -13.66 5.08 -21.15
C HIS A 127 -12.17 5.13 -20.80
N ARG A 128 -11.32 4.82 -21.77
CA ARG A 128 -9.87 4.95 -21.60
C ARG A 128 -9.50 6.40 -21.27
N TRP A 129 -8.54 6.57 -20.36
CA TRP A 129 -7.99 7.86 -19.92
C TRP A 129 -8.97 8.76 -19.16
N SER A 130 -9.78 8.18 -18.28
CA SER A 130 -10.69 8.97 -17.45
C SER A 130 -9.95 9.78 -16.40
N TRP A 131 -10.22 11.09 -16.34
CA TRP A 131 -9.66 11.96 -15.30
C TRP A 131 -10.18 11.63 -13.90
N TYR A 132 -11.34 10.97 -13.79
CA TYR A 132 -11.86 10.45 -12.52
C TYR A 132 -10.99 9.35 -11.94
N PHE A 133 -10.22 8.65 -12.78
CA PHE A 133 -9.25 7.65 -12.33
C PHE A 133 -7.85 8.28 -12.21
N TRP A 134 -7.35 8.86 -13.30
CA TRP A 134 -5.96 9.31 -13.39
C TRP A 134 -5.66 10.54 -12.53
N GLY A 135 -6.59 11.49 -12.39
CA GLY A 135 -6.36 12.70 -11.59
C GLY A 135 -6.05 12.39 -10.12
N PRO A 136 -6.94 11.70 -9.39
CA PRO A 136 -6.68 11.26 -8.02
C PRO A 136 -5.44 10.36 -7.91
N LEU A 137 -5.29 9.40 -8.84
CA LEU A 137 -4.15 8.46 -8.82
C LEU A 137 -2.81 9.20 -8.91
N LEU A 138 -2.70 10.19 -9.78
CA LEU A 138 -1.48 10.99 -9.93
C LEU A 138 -1.24 11.84 -8.67
N VAL A 139 -2.24 12.57 -8.19
CA VAL A 139 -2.05 13.46 -7.03
C VAL A 139 -1.72 12.66 -5.76
N PHE A 140 -2.57 11.71 -5.38
CA PHE A 140 -2.37 10.94 -4.15
C PHE A 140 -1.18 9.98 -4.29
N GLY A 141 -0.99 9.36 -5.46
CA GLY A 141 0.15 8.50 -5.73
C GLY A 141 1.48 9.24 -5.59
N THR A 142 1.59 10.46 -6.13
CA THR A 142 2.79 11.30 -5.95
C THR A 142 3.02 11.67 -4.49
N ILE A 143 1.95 12.01 -3.73
CA ILE A 143 2.06 12.28 -2.30
C ILE A 143 2.59 11.05 -1.54
N TRP A 144 2.05 9.85 -1.81
CA TRP A 144 2.47 8.61 -1.15
C TRP A 144 3.91 8.25 -1.48
N PHE A 145 4.29 8.41 -2.75
CA PHE A 145 5.66 8.22 -3.21
C PHE A 145 6.64 9.15 -2.50
N GLY A 146 6.31 10.46 -2.43
CA GLY A 146 7.11 11.46 -1.72
C GLY A 146 7.28 11.14 -0.24
N ALA A 147 6.17 10.82 0.45
CA ALA A 147 6.21 10.44 1.86
C ALA A 147 7.09 9.20 2.13
N THR A 148 7.05 8.21 1.24
CA THR A 148 7.89 7.01 1.32
C THR A 148 9.38 7.34 1.19
N ILE A 149 9.74 8.18 0.21
CA ILE A 149 11.14 8.61 0.03
C ILE A 149 11.64 9.37 1.25
N ILE A 150 10.85 10.32 1.75
CA ILE A 150 11.19 11.12 2.93
C ILE A 150 11.35 10.22 4.15
N GLY A 151 10.37 9.36 4.43
CA GLY A 151 10.41 8.42 5.55
C GLY A 151 11.64 7.51 5.53
N ARG A 152 11.98 6.95 4.37
CA ARG A 152 13.20 6.14 4.20
C ARG A 152 14.47 6.92 4.50
N ARG A 153 14.59 8.15 3.98
CA ARG A 153 15.78 9.00 4.22
C ARG A 153 15.95 9.32 5.71
N THR A 154 14.86 9.64 6.41
CA THR A 154 14.89 9.95 7.84
C THR A 154 15.30 8.72 8.66
N GLN A 155 14.75 7.54 8.37
CA GLN A 155 15.12 6.31 9.07
C GLN A 155 16.55 5.86 8.80
N SER A 156 17.06 6.04 7.58
CA SER A 156 18.47 5.74 7.27
C SER A 156 19.43 6.64 8.05
N ARG A 157 19.10 7.93 8.22
CA ARG A 157 19.92 8.87 9.01
C ARG A 157 19.97 8.50 10.49
N LEU A 158 18.82 8.11 11.06
CA LEU A 158 18.73 7.70 12.48
C LEU A 158 19.43 6.36 12.77
N ARG A 159 19.69 5.51 11.77
CA ARG A 159 20.44 4.24 11.94
C ARG A 159 21.96 4.39 11.81
N LEU A 160 22.43 5.55 11.34
CA LEU A 160 23.86 5.87 11.19
C LEU A 160 24.39 6.72 12.35
N GLN A 161 23.52 7.13 13.27
CA GLN A 161 23.83 7.78 14.54
C GLN A 161 23.77 6.75 15.66
#